data_AF-A0A5R9EBA9-F1
#
_entry.id   AF-A0A5R9EBA9-F1
#
_cell.length_a   1.000
_cell.length_b   1.000
_cell.length_c   1.000
_cell.angle_alpha   90.00
_cell.angle_beta   90.00
_cell.angle_gamma   90.00
#
_symmetry.space_group_name_H-M   'P 1'
#
loop_
_entity.id
_entity.type
_entity.pdbx_description
1 polymer ?
#
loop_
_entity_poly.entity_id
_entity_poly.type
_entity_poly.pdbx_seq_one_letter_code
_entity_poly.pdbx_strand_id
1 'polypeptide(L)' 'MTDRPIVAGVDGSGRSLRACVWAAHEAALRRCPLLIVHVVPREHEYATTPEGRA' A
#
# COMPACT_ATOMS: atom_id res chain seq x y z
N MET A 1 -4.81 -4.34 26.50
CA MET A 1 -5.54 -3.79 25.35
C MET A 1 -4.59 -3.83 24.16
N THR A 2 -4.89 -4.62 23.14
CA THR A 2 -4.08 -4.65 21.91
C THR A 2 -4.28 -3.33 21.19
N ASP A 3 -3.21 -2.55 21.08
CA ASP A 3 -3.26 -1.27 20.40
C ASP A 3 -3.53 -1.51 18.90
N ARG A 4 -4.41 -0.68 18.30
CA ARG A 4 -4.84 -0.90 16.91
C ARG A 4 -3.64 -0.72 15.97
N PRO A 5 -3.53 -1.53 14.91
CA PRO A 5 -2.40 -1.43 13.99
C PRO A 5 -2.46 -0.10 13.23
N ILE A 6 -1.27 0.42 12.90
CA ILE A 6 -1.15 1.44 11.85
C ILE A 6 -1.15 0.71 10.50
N VAL A 7 -1.97 1.19 9.57
CA VAL A 7 -2.08 0.61 8.22
C VAL A 7 -1.41 1.55 7.21
N ALA A 8 -0.49 1.00 6.40
CA ALA A 8 0.20 1.73 5.34
C ALA A 8 -0.13 1.11 3.97
N GLY A 9 -0.76 1.90 3.10
CA GLY A 9 -0.96 1.54 1.69
C GLY A 9 0.29 1.82 0.87
N VAL A 10 0.72 0.84 0.07
CA VAL A 10 1.84 0.98 -0.87
C VAL A 10 1.36 0.72 -2.30
N ASP A 11 1.81 1.53 -3.26
CA ASP A 11 1.54 1.36 -4.71
C ASP A 11 2.82 1.29 -5.54
N GLY A 12 4.00 1.32 -4.89
CA GLY A 12 5.32 1.31 -5.51
C GLY A 12 5.85 2.71 -5.83
N SER A 13 5.04 3.76 -5.67
CA SER A 13 5.50 5.14 -5.86
C SER A 13 6.44 5.59 -4.75
N GLY A 14 7.32 6.54 -5.07
CA GLY A 14 8.17 7.17 -4.06
C GLY A 14 7.38 7.88 -2.95
N ARG A 15 6.14 8.31 -3.22
CA ARG A 15 5.25 8.90 -2.20
C ARG A 15 4.75 7.83 -1.22
N SER A 16 4.31 6.68 -1.72
CA SER A 16 3.83 5.61 -0.85
C SER A 16 4.95 5.03 0.02
N LEU A 17 6.18 4.94 -0.51
CA LEU A 17 7.34 4.50 0.25
C LEU A 17 7.66 5.44 1.41
N ARG A 18 7.61 6.77 1.19
CA ARG A 18 7.80 7.75 2.29
C ARG A 18 6.70 7.63 3.35
N ALA A 19 5.45 7.40 2.95
CA ALA A 19 4.35 7.15 3.89
C ALA A 19 4.59 5.87 4.71
N CYS A 20 5.10 4.81 4.09
CA CYS A 20 5.45 3.57 4.78
C CYS A 20 6.56 3.76 5.83
N VAL A 21 7.58 4.58 5.54
CA VAL A 21 8.64 4.92 6.50
C VAL A 21 8.08 5.66 7.70
N TRP A 22 7.22 6.66 7.47
CA TRP A 22 6.55 7.37 8.56
C TRP A 22 5.69 6.44 9.42
N ALA A 23 4.91 5.55 8.78
CA ALA A 23 4.05 4.59 9.49
C ALA A 23 4.85 3.62 10.36
N ALA A 24 6.03 3.19 9.90
CA ALA A 24 6.92 2.34 10.68
C ALA A 24 7.46 3.06 11.93
N HIS A 25 7.87 4.33 11.79
CA HIS A 25 8.29 5.15 12.93
C HIS A 25 7.16 5.31 13.96
N GLU A 26 5.95 5.62 13.51
CA GLU A 26 4.79 5.80 14.39
C GLU A 26 4.39 4.50 15.10
N ALA A 27 4.41 3.37 14.40
CA ALA A 27 4.07 2.07 14.98
C ALA A 27 5.06 1.68 16.09
N ALA A 28 6.35 1.98 15.87
CA ALA A 28 7.38 1.78 16.89
C ALA A 28 7.16 2.68 18.12
N LEU A 29 6.86 3.96 17.92
CA LEU A 29 6.57 4.91 19.01
C LEU A 29 5.37 4.48 19.85
N ARG A 30 4.31 3.97 19.21
CA ARG A 30 3.08 3.53 19.87
C ARG A 30 3.17 2.11 20.43
N ARG A 31 4.23 1.36 20.08
CA ARG A 31 4.38 -0.07 20.40
C ARG A 31 3.19 -0.89 19.91
N CYS A 32 2.71 -0.57 18.70
CA CYS A 32 1.61 -1.26 18.04
C CYS A 32 2.08 -1.95 16.74
N PRO A 33 1.34 -2.93 16.21
CA PRO A 33 1.69 -3.54 14.94
C PRO A 33 1.63 -2.56 13.76
N LEU A 34 2.44 -2.82 12.74
CA LEU A 34 2.36 -2.18 11.42
C LEU A 34 1.78 -3.18 10.42
N LEU A 35 0.75 -2.79 9.69
CA LEU A 35 0.19 -3.55 8.57
C LEU A 35 0.45 -2.83 7.26
N ILE A 36 1.23 -3.46 6.37
CA ILE A 36 1.52 -2.93 5.03
C ILE A 36 0.58 -3.61 4.03
N VAL A 37 -0.10 -2.83 3.20
CA VAL A 37 -1.09 -3.31 2.23
C VAL A 37 -0.75 -2.80 0.84
N HIS A 38 -0.72 -3.70 -0.14
CA HIS A 38 -0.63 -3.38 -1.56
C HIS A 38 -1.90 -3.88 -2.26
N VAL A 39 -2.54 -3.02 -3.04
CA VAL A 39 -3.72 -3.39 -3.83
C VAL A 39 -3.26 -3.59 -5.27
N VAL A 40 -3.43 -4.81 -5.77
CA VAL A 40 -3.24 -5.12 -7.18
C VAL A 40 -4.59 -5.07 -7.90
N PRO A 41 -4.63 -4.58 -9.16
CA PRO A 41 -5.82 -4.70 -9.99
C PRO A 41 -6.26 -6.16 -10.09
N ARG A 42 -7.57 -6.40 -10.23
CA ARG A 42 -8.03 -7.76 -10.54
C ARG A 42 -7.61 -8.12 -11.96
N GLU A 43 -7.35 -9.41 -12.14
CA GLU A 43 -6.80 -10.08 -13.32
C GLU A 43 -7.58 -9.80 -14.64
N HIS A 44 -8.75 -9.16 -14.55
CA HIS A 44 -9.68 -8.89 -15.65
C HIS A 44 -9.85 -7.41 -16.05
N GLU A 45 -9.15 -6.46 -15.43
CA GLU A 45 -9.31 -5.02 -15.77
C GLU A 45 -8.35 -4.53 -16.88
N TYR A 46 -7.54 -5.42 -17.44
CA TYR A 46 -6.65 -5.16 -18.59
C TYR A 46 -7.08 -5.86 -19.88
N ALA A 47 -8.16 -6.65 -19.87
CA ALA A 47 -8.71 -7.22 -21.09
C ALA A 47 -9.68 -6.21 -21.73
N THR A 48 -9.30 -5.72 -22.91
CA THR A 48 -10.08 -4.92 -23.89
C THR A 48 -10.00 -3.38 -23.83
N THR A 49 -8.83 -2.83 -24.16
CA THR A 49 -8.81 -1.74 -25.15
C THR A 49 -8.20 -2.30 -26.44
N PRO A 50 -8.93 -2.36 -27.56
CA PRO A 50 -8.42 -2.89 -28.83
C PRO A 50 -7.58 -1.84 -29.58
N GLU A 51 -6.63 -1.19 -28.91
CA GLU A 51 -5.89 -0.07 -29.50
C GLU A 51 -4.38 -0.34 -29.49
N GLY A 52 -3.98 -1.10 -30.51
CA GLY A 52 -2.58 -1.42 -30.82
C GLY A 52 -2.40 -2.00 -32.22
N ARG A 53 -3.30 -1.68 -33.16
CA ARG A 53 -3.07 -1.81 -34.60
C ARG A 53 -3.24 -0.44 -35.26
N ALA A 54 -2.13 0.26 -35.38
CA ALA A 54 -1.86 1.23 -36.44
C ALA A 54 -0.36 1.21 -36.69
#